data_AF-A0A9W9VP90-F1
#
_entry.id   AF-A0A9W9VP90-F1
#
_cell.length_a   1.000
_cell.length_b   1.000
_cell.length_c   1.000
_cell.angle_alpha   90.00
_cell.angle_beta   90.00
_cell.angle_gamma   90.00
#
_symmetry.space_group_name_H-M   'P 1'
#
loop_
_entity.id
_entity.type
_entity.pdbx_description
1 polymer ?
#
loop_
_entity_poly.entity_id
_entity_poly.type
_entity_poly.pdbx_seq_one_letter_code
_entity_poly.pdbx_strand_id
1 'polypeptide(L)'
;MDPNLQSVELVSHDEESGEVHRLHGNDYELEATFDIFKGNFRLLEKLRNQEAGRETRHKEAIFLNQSNSSFLNLEGLNDNSLLLSFRPEPAIKAELAKKIRHCQQSHDFIYHIIDSPLCKAILDHGSENCILYLRVPKDCHHGWKTIALVLLTYRKITPKTWYRMVINKSLLDVAGFDWRHICQNLQK
;
A
#
# COMPACT_ATOMS: atom_id res chain seq x y z
N MET A 1 25.28 9.58 -7.58
CA MET A 1 24.18 8.61 -7.39
C MET A 1 24.09 8.36 -5.90
N ASP A 2 23.08 8.91 -5.23
CA ASP A 2 22.83 8.62 -3.81
C ASP A 2 22.32 7.18 -3.66
N PRO A 3 22.92 6.35 -2.79
CA PRO A 3 22.60 4.93 -2.71
C PRO A 3 21.48 4.55 -1.73
N ASN A 4 20.68 5.49 -1.18
CA ASN A 4 19.77 5.17 -0.06
C ASN A 4 18.45 5.96 -0.04
N LEU A 5 17.58 5.71 -1.03
CA LEU A 5 16.13 5.75 -0.76
C LEU A 5 15.56 4.41 -1.19
N GLN A 6 15.43 3.48 -0.23
CA GLN A 6 14.62 2.28 -0.41
C GLN A 6 13.16 2.73 -0.46
N SER A 7 12.68 3.08 -1.65
CA SER A 7 11.28 3.43 -1.86
C SER A 7 10.39 2.21 -1.66
N VAL A 8 9.14 2.45 -1.29
CA VAL A 8 8.13 1.41 -1.21
C VAL A 8 7.95 0.77 -2.59
N GLU A 9 7.74 -0.54 -2.63
CA GLU A 9 7.51 -1.27 -3.88
C GLU A 9 6.11 -1.87 -3.87
N LEU A 10 5.40 -1.70 -4.98
CA LEU A 10 4.08 -2.30 -5.21
C LEU A 10 4.15 -3.16 -6.46
N VAL A 11 3.70 -4.40 -6.32
CA VAL A 11 3.73 -5.41 -7.37
C VAL A 11 2.37 -6.10 -7.42
N SER A 12 1.84 -6.34 -8.62
CA SER A 12 0.70 -7.22 -8.82
C SER A 12 1.18 -8.63 -9.15
N HIS A 13 0.39 -9.60 -8.72
CA HIS A 13 0.54 -11.01 -9.08
C HIS A 13 -0.83 -11.52 -9.51
N ASP A 14 -0.90 -11.95 -10.76
CA ASP A 14 -2.07 -12.61 -11.30
C ASP A 14 -2.02 -14.10 -10.92
N GLU A 15 -3.00 -14.55 -10.15
CA GLU A 15 -3.05 -15.93 -9.65
C GLU A 15 -3.31 -16.96 -10.76
N GLU A 16 -3.82 -16.54 -11.92
CA GLU A 16 -4.16 -17.42 -13.04
C GLU A 16 -2.97 -17.57 -14.01
N SER A 17 -2.34 -16.47 -14.38
CA SER A 17 -1.18 -16.50 -15.29
C SER A 17 0.16 -16.69 -14.57
N GLY A 18 0.19 -16.43 -13.25
CA GLY A 18 1.43 -16.39 -12.46
C GLY A 18 2.31 -15.18 -12.79
N GLU A 19 1.83 -14.25 -13.62
CA GLU A 19 2.59 -13.08 -14.02
C GLU A 19 2.71 -12.09 -12.86
N VAL A 20 3.89 -11.47 -12.77
CA VAL A 20 4.23 -10.50 -11.72
C VAL A 20 4.59 -9.18 -12.39
N HIS A 21 3.83 -8.12 -12.10
CA HIS A 21 4.03 -6.80 -12.72
C HIS A 21 4.34 -5.74 -11.67
N ARG A 22 5.41 -4.97 -11.87
CA ARG A 22 5.74 -3.83 -11.01
C ARG A 22 4.80 -2.68 -11.33
N LEU A 23 4.14 -2.13 -10.32
CA LEU A 23 3.05 -1.18 -10.52
C LEU A 23 3.46 0.30 -10.51
N HIS A 24 4.74 0.59 -10.34
CA HIS A 24 5.27 1.94 -10.46
C HIS A 24 6.31 2.02 -11.58
N GLY A 25 6.22 3.09 -12.39
CA GLY A 25 7.19 3.33 -13.47
C GLY A 25 8.58 3.68 -12.94
N ASN A 26 9.61 3.56 -13.79
CA ASN A 26 11.00 3.82 -13.42
C ASN A 26 11.26 5.29 -13.00
N ASP A 27 10.43 6.20 -13.52
CA ASP A 27 10.46 7.63 -13.23
C ASP A 27 9.68 8.00 -11.97
N TYR A 28 9.03 7.02 -11.32
CA TYR A 28 8.16 7.22 -10.17
C TYR A 28 8.69 6.55 -8.91
N GLU A 29 8.40 7.19 -7.79
CA GLU A 29 8.64 6.73 -6.44
C GLU A 29 7.30 6.58 -5.71
N LEU A 30 7.18 5.52 -4.90
CA LEU A 30 6.03 5.32 -4.03
C LEU A 30 6.38 5.60 -2.58
N GLU A 31 5.46 6.29 -1.91
CA GLU A 31 5.46 6.45 -0.46
C GLU A 31 4.19 5.82 0.13
N ALA A 32 4.37 5.16 1.26
CA ALA A 32 3.32 4.53 2.04
C ALA A 32 3.16 5.28 3.37
N THR A 33 1.94 5.69 3.70
CA THR A 33 1.65 6.32 5.00
C THR A 33 0.36 5.76 5.56
N PHE A 34 0.36 5.38 6.84
CA PHE A 34 -0.84 4.92 7.51
C PHE A 34 -1.45 6.05 8.33
N ASP A 35 -2.70 6.40 8.07
CA ASP A 35 -3.46 7.38 8.85
C ASP A 35 -4.33 6.63 9.88
N ILE A 36 -3.92 6.75 11.15
CA ILE A 36 -4.57 6.09 12.29
C ILE A 36 -5.97 6.64 12.54
N PHE A 37 -6.16 7.95 12.35
CA PHE A 37 -7.41 8.62 12.69
C PHE A 37 -8.48 8.33 11.66
N LYS A 38 -8.09 8.26 10.39
CA LYS A 38 -8.98 7.94 9.28
C LYS A 38 -9.11 6.44 9.01
N GLY A 39 -8.28 5.61 9.65
CA GLY A 39 -8.32 4.16 9.52
C GLY A 39 -8.07 3.72 8.07
N ASN A 40 -7.15 4.39 7.40
CA ASN A 40 -6.83 4.14 6.00
C ASN A 40 -5.33 4.25 5.74
N PHE A 41 -4.93 3.50 4.73
CA PHE A 41 -3.58 3.39 4.26
C PHE A 41 -3.44 4.21 2.98
N ARG A 42 -2.54 5.19 2.96
CA ARG A 42 -2.31 6.08 1.83
C ARG A 42 -1.09 5.62 1.05
N LEU A 43 -1.29 5.34 -0.23
CA LEU A 43 -0.24 5.19 -1.23
C LEU A 43 -0.12 6.50 -2.00
N LEU A 44 1.09 7.05 -2.07
CA LEU A 44 1.38 8.29 -2.77
C LEU A 44 2.43 8.03 -3.84
N GLU A 45 2.07 8.30 -5.08
CA GLU A 45 3.00 8.27 -6.22
C GLU A 45 3.61 9.66 -6.43
N LYS A 46 4.94 9.70 -6.65
CA LYS A 46 5.74 10.91 -6.90
C LYS A 46 6.68 10.69 -8.07
N LEU A 47 7.08 11.75 -8.77
CA LEU A 47 8.18 11.69 -9.75
C LEU A 47 9.54 11.72 -9.05
N ARG A 48 10.47 10.87 -9.47
CA ARG A 48 11.78 10.62 -8.83
C ARG A 48 12.82 11.73 -9.06
N ASN A 49 12.72 12.50 -10.15
CA ASN A 49 13.72 13.51 -10.52
C ASN A 49 13.07 14.89 -10.76
N GLN A 50 13.32 15.87 -9.90
CA GLN A 50 12.85 17.25 -10.11
C GLN A 50 13.89 18.28 -9.65
N GLU A 51 14.75 18.71 -10.60
CA GLU A 51 15.39 20.04 -10.54
C GLU A 51 14.40 21.18 -10.85
N ALA A 52 13.16 20.88 -11.23
CA ALA A 52 12.11 21.86 -11.51
C ALA A 52 11.28 22.20 -10.27
N GLY A 53 10.93 23.49 -10.13
CA GLY A 53 10.34 24.12 -8.96
C GLY A 53 9.12 23.44 -8.32
N ARG A 54 8.85 23.86 -7.08
CA ARG A 54 8.01 23.20 -6.07
C ARG A 54 6.53 22.95 -6.43
N GLU A 55 6.04 23.39 -7.59
CA GLU A 55 4.61 23.55 -7.88
C GLU A 55 3.98 22.54 -8.85
N THR A 56 4.75 21.79 -9.66
CA THR A 56 4.21 20.74 -10.54
C THR A 56 4.65 19.35 -10.09
N ARG A 57 4.24 18.98 -8.87
CA ARG A 57 4.43 17.64 -8.35
C ARG A 57 3.24 16.78 -8.78
N HIS A 58 3.44 15.89 -9.74
CA HIS A 58 2.48 14.80 -9.96
C HIS A 58 2.38 14.02 -8.65
N LYS A 59 1.24 14.11 -8.00
CA LYS A 59 0.94 13.50 -6.71
C LYS A 59 -0.40 12.84 -6.81
N GLU A 60 -0.39 11.54 -7.03
CA GLU A 60 -1.61 10.75 -6.98
C GLU A 60 -1.65 9.99 -5.67
N ALA A 61 -2.75 10.16 -4.93
CA ALA A 61 -2.94 9.57 -3.62
C ALA A 61 -4.12 8.61 -3.65
N ILE A 62 -3.84 7.35 -3.34
CA ILE A 62 -4.84 6.29 -3.24
C ILE A 62 -4.97 5.89 -1.77
N PHE A 63 -6.21 5.76 -1.31
CA PHE A 63 -6.51 5.40 0.07
C PHE A 63 -7.10 4.00 0.09
N LEU A 64 -6.44 3.10 0.81
CA LEU A 64 -6.81 1.71 0.99
C LEU A 64 -7.34 1.50 2.41
N ASN A 65 -8.43 0.76 2.53
CA ASN A 65 -8.99 0.33 3.81
C ASN A 65 -9.81 -0.95 3.58
N GLN A 66 -10.38 -1.49 4.65
CA GLN A 66 -11.24 -2.67 4.58
C GLN A 66 -12.48 -2.55 3.67
N SER A 67 -12.94 -1.34 3.34
CA SER A 67 -14.14 -1.16 2.51
C SER A 67 -13.84 -1.16 1.02
N ASN A 68 -12.57 -0.98 0.66
CA ASN A 68 -12.13 -0.90 -0.73
C ASN A 68 -10.91 -1.78 -1.05
N SER A 69 -10.44 -2.57 -0.08
CA SER A 69 -9.42 -3.60 -0.25
C SER A 69 -9.59 -4.73 0.78
N SER A 70 -9.38 -5.97 0.34
CA SER A 70 -9.38 -7.16 1.19
C SER A 70 -7.98 -7.49 1.67
N PHE A 71 -7.79 -7.55 2.98
CA PHE A 71 -6.53 -8.00 3.59
C PHE A 71 -6.32 -9.50 3.40
N LEU A 72 -5.14 -9.91 2.92
CA LEU A 72 -4.75 -11.32 2.79
C LEU A 72 -3.70 -11.76 3.80
N ASN A 73 -2.61 -11.00 3.93
CA ASN A 73 -1.56 -11.26 4.92
C ASN A 73 -0.73 -10.02 5.21
N LEU A 74 -0.02 -10.04 6.34
CA LEU A 74 1.06 -9.13 6.64
C LEU A 74 2.23 -9.94 7.19
N GLU A 75 3.38 -9.77 6.58
CA GLU A 75 4.60 -10.50 6.89
C GLU A 75 5.74 -9.53 7.21
N GLY A 76 6.63 -9.94 8.12
CA GLY A 76 7.93 -9.31 8.31
C GLY A 76 9.02 -10.19 7.73
N LEU A 77 9.71 -9.68 6.70
CA LEU A 77 10.73 -10.40 5.97
C LEU A 77 12.07 -10.43 6.73
N ASN A 78 13.00 -11.28 6.29
CA ASN A 78 14.31 -11.47 6.93
C ASN A 78 15.17 -10.19 6.99
N ASP A 79 14.98 -9.27 6.04
CA ASP A 79 15.64 -7.97 6.00
C ASP A 79 14.94 -6.91 6.88
N ASN A 80 13.95 -7.33 7.68
CA ASN A 80 13.05 -6.49 8.47
C ASN A 80 12.15 -5.56 7.66
N SER A 81 12.01 -5.74 6.34
CA SER A 81 10.93 -5.09 5.59
C SER A 81 9.58 -5.75 5.89
N LEU A 82 8.49 -5.02 5.66
CA LEU A 82 7.13 -5.54 5.76
C LEU A 82 6.59 -5.86 4.37
N LEU A 83 5.86 -6.96 4.25
CA LEU A 83 5.13 -7.33 3.04
C LEU A 83 3.63 -7.41 3.36
N LEU A 84 2.86 -6.45 2.86
CA LEU A 84 1.41 -6.44 2.94
C LEU A 84 0.82 -7.03 1.65
N SER A 85 0.03 -8.08 1.79
CA SER A 85 -0.70 -8.71 0.70
C SER A 85 -2.18 -8.37 0.80
N PHE A 86 -2.77 -7.86 -0.28
CA PHE A 86 -4.18 -7.45 -0.31
C PHE A 86 -4.78 -7.58 -1.71
N ARG A 87 -6.12 -7.65 -1.81
CA ARG A 87 -6.84 -7.56 -3.09
C ARG A 87 -7.61 -6.24 -3.19
N PRO A 88 -7.54 -5.51 -4.31
CA PRO A 88 -8.43 -4.37 -4.56
C PRO A 88 -9.89 -4.84 -4.66
N GLU A 89 -10.81 -4.10 -4.05
CA GLU A 89 -12.25 -4.39 -4.17
C GLU A 89 -12.89 -3.61 -5.34
N PRO A 90 -14.05 -4.02 -5.87
CA PRO A 90 -14.76 -3.26 -6.89
C PRO A 90 -15.02 -1.79 -6.50
N ALA A 91 -15.16 -1.52 -5.20
CA ALA A 91 -15.34 -0.16 -4.67
C ALA A 91 -14.17 0.77 -5.02
N ILE A 92 -12.91 0.33 -4.88
CA ILE A 92 -11.77 1.19 -5.21
C ILE A 92 -11.72 1.48 -6.71
N LYS A 93 -12.09 0.52 -7.55
CA LYS A 93 -12.19 0.74 -8.99
C LYS A 93 -13.26 1.76 -9.35
N ALA A 94 -14.43 1.65 -8.74
CA ALA A 94 -15.52 2.59 -8.97
C ALA A 94 -15.12 4.02 -8.58
N GLU A 95 -14.41 4.18 -7.46
CA GLU A 95 -13.85 5.46 -7.00
C GLU A 95 -12.81 6.01 -8.00
N LEU A 96 -11.84 5.20 -8.41
CA LEU A 96 -10.81 5.60 -9.38
C LEU A 96 -11.42 5.94 -10.76
N ALA A 97 -12.36 5.12 -11.25
CA ALA A 97 -13.05 5.36 -12.51
C ALA A 97 -13.95 6.61 -12.46
N LYS A 98 -14.58 6.90 -11.31
CA LYS A 98 -15.32 8.15 -11.10
C LYS A 98 -14.36 9.35 -11.10
N LYS A 99 -13.21 9.22 -10.45
CA LYS A 99 -12.17 10.26 -10.41
C LYS A 99 -11.66 10.58 -11.81
N ILE A 100 -11.35 9.56 -12.62
CA ILE A 100 -10.95 9.71 -14.03
C ILE A 100 -12.05 10.42 -14.84
N ARG A 101 -13.31 9.97 -14.74
CA ARG A 101 -14.44 10.58 -15.47
C ARG A 101 -14.65 12.05 -15.11
N HIS A 102 -14.57 12.39 -13.82
CA HIS A 102 -14.70 13.77 -13.37
C HIS A 102 -13.58 14.66 -13.94
N CYS A 103 -12.35 14.14 -13.98
CA CYS A 103 -11.21 14.86 -14.57
C CYS A 103 -11.35 15.05 -16.09
N GLN A 104 -11.92 14.07 -16.81
CA GLN A 104 -12.18 14.20 -18.25
C GLN A 104 -13.26 15.25 -18.56
N GLN A 105 -14.24 15.41 -17.67
CA GLN A 105 -15.34 16.37 -17.87
C GLN A 105 -14.91 17.81 -17.57
N SER A 106 -13.95 18.02 -16.66
CA SER A 106 -13.60 19.36 -16.20
C SER A 106 -12.83 20.23 -17.23
N HIS A 107 -12.34 19.69 -18.36
CA HIS A 107 -11.56 20.35 -19.44
C HIS A 107 -10.32 21.17 -19.04
N ASP A 108 -10.22 21.56 -17.78
CA ASP A 108 -9.14 22.33 -17.19
C ASP A 108 -8.34 21.40 -16.28
N PHE A 109 -7.05 21.28 -16.60
CA PHE A 109 -5.96 20.82 -15.74
C PHE A 109 -6.25 19.56 -14.91
N ILE A 110 -5.85 18.40 -15.43
CA ILE A 110 -5.03 17.37 -14.75
C ILE A 110 -4.93 16.18 -15.72
N TYR A 111 -3.95 16.23 -16.62
CA TYR A 111 -3.47 15.04 -17.37
C TYR A 111 -2.90 13.97 -16.42
N HIS A 112 -2.54 14.37 -15.19
CA HIS A 112 -1.76 13.58 -14.23
C HIS A 112 -2.47 12.35 -13.66
N ILE A 113 -3.80 12.29 -13.66
CA ILE A 113 -4.55 11.11 -13.14
C ILE A 113 -4.69 10.04 -14.22
N ILE A 114 -4.82 10.43 -15.48
CA ILE A 114 -4.97 9.50 -16.62
C ILE A 114 -3.64 8.79 -16.89
N ASP A 115 -2.51 9.47 -16.64
CA ASP A 115 -1.16 8.93 -16.85
C ASP A 115 -0.52 8.33 -15.60
N SER A 116 -1.23 8.20 -14.46
CA SER A 116 -0.64 7.60 -13.24
C SER A 116 -0.48 6.09 -13.40
N PRO A 117 0.76 5.55 -13.42
CA PRO A 117 0.99 4.11 -13.46
C PRO A 117 0.32 3.38 -12.30
N LEU A 118 0.34 3.96 -11.10
CA LEU A 118 -0.32 3.39 -9.92
C LEU A 118 -1.85 3.26 -10.07
N CYS A 119 -2.53 4.29 -10.59
CA CYS A 119 -3.97 4.22 -10.83
C CYS A 119 -4.31 3.21 -11.92
N LYS A 120 -3.55 3.25 -13.03
CA LYS A 120 -3.72 2.31 -14.15
C LYS A 120 -3.54 0.87 -13.68
N ALA A 121 -2.50 0.63 -12.89
CA ALA A 121 -2.22 -0.67 -12.31
C ALA A 121 -3.40 -1.22 -11.48
N ILE A 122 -3.98 -0.42 -10.59
CA ILE A 122 -5.11 -0.87 -9.75
C ILE A 122 -6.38 -1.10 -10.58
N LEU A 123 -6.58 -0.32 -11.64
CA LEU A 123 -7.72 -0.49 -12.55
C LEU A 123 -7.58 -1.74 -13.41
N ASP A 124 -6.42 -1.91 -14.04
CA ASP A 124 -6.09 -3.00 -14.97
C ASP A 124 -5.98 -4.34 -14.23
N HIS A 125 -5.37 -4.34 -13.03
CA HIS A 125 -5.09 -5.54 -12.23
C HIS A 125 -6.02 -5.72 -11.04
N GLY A 126 -7.25 -5.20 -11.05
CA GLY A 126 -8.20 -5.50 -9.99
C GLY A 126 -9.20 -6.60 -10.36
N SER A 127 -8.86 -7.50 -11.29
CA SER A 127 -9.63 -8.74 -11.46
C SER A 127 -9.65 -9.49 -10.13
N GLU A 128 -10.69 -10.30 -9.87
CA GLU A 128 -10.81 -11.07 -8.62
C GLU A 128 -9.58 -11.98 -8.36
N ASN A 129 -8.81 -12.27 -9.41
CA ASN A 129 -7.65 -13.16 -9.42
C ASN A 129 -6.32 -12.45 -9.17
N CYS A 130 -6.30 -11.14 -8.90
CA CYS A 130 -5.05 -10.42 -8.73
C CYS A 130 -4.78 -10.03 -7.27
N ILE A 131 -3.59 -10.40 -6.78
CA ILE A 131 -3.07 -10.01 -5.48
C ILE A 131 -2.10 -8.85 -5.67
N LEU A 132 -2.21 -7.83 -4.82
CA LEU A 132 -1.21 -6.78 -4.70
C LEU A 132 -0.31 -7.04 -3.50
N TYR A 133 0.99 -6.94 -3.76
CA TYR A 133 2.07 -7.07 -2.79
C TYR A 133 2.75 -5.72 -2.61
N LEU A 134 2.61 -5.16 -1.41
CA LEU A 134 3.26 -3.93 -1.01
C LEU A 134 4.42 -4.26 -0.08
N ARG A 135 5.65 -4.03 -0.56
CA ARG A 135 6.85 -4.11 0.27
C ARG A 135 7.19 -2.73 0.82
N VAL A 136 7.22 -2.63 2.16
CA VAL A 136 7.62 -1.43 2.88
C VAL A 136 9.00 -1.70 3.51
N PRO A 137 10.08 -1.07 2.99
CA PRO A 137 11.43 -1.29 3.50
C PRO A 137 11.58 -0.89 4.98
N LYS A 138 12.58 -1.47 5.66
CA LYS A 138 12.83 -1.27 7.10
C LYS A 138 12.79 0.19 7.53
N ASP A 139 13.44 1.04 6.73
CA ASP A 139 13.60 2.48 7.01
C ASP A 139 12.30 3.29 6.76
N CYS A 140 11.30 2.68 6.14
CA CYS A 140 10.01 3.30 5.81
C CYS A 140 8.87 2.93 6.77
N HIS A 141 9.15 2.17 7.84
CA HIS A 141 8.14 1.82 8.85
C HIS A 141 8.67 1.88 10.28
N HIS A 142 7.75 1.86 11.25
CA HIS A 142 8.06 1.94 12.68
C HIS A 142 7.92 0.57 13.36
N GLY A 143 8.45 -0.46 12.71
CA GLY A 143 8.37 -1.86 13.16
C GLY A 143 6.95 -2.29 13.54
N TRP A 144 6.80 -2.83 14.75
CA TRP A 144 5.54 -3.34 15.28
C TRP A 144 4.42 -2.32 15.42
N LYS A 145 4.74 -1.02 15.49
CA LYS A 145 3.71 0.02 15.48
C LYS A 145 3.00 0.06 14.13
N THR A 146 3.76 -0.09 13.04
CA THR A 146 3.19 -0.17 11.69
C THR A 146 2.39 -1.46 11.52
N ILE A 147 2.89 -2.60 12.02
CA ILE A 147 2.14 -3.87 12.01
C ILE A 147 0.78 -3.72 12.71
N ALA A 148 0.79 -3.24 13.96
CA ALA A 148 -0.42 -3.08 14.75
C ALA A 148 -1.42 -2.16 14.01
N LEU A 149 -0.91 -1.08 13.41
CA LEU A 149 -1.72 -0.13 12.69
C LEU A 149 -2.37 -0.72 11.43
N VAL A 150 -1.61 -1.44 10.59
CA VAL A 150 -2.15 -2.15 9.41
C VAL A 150 -3.26 -3.10 9.85
N LEU A 151 -3.02 -3.91 10.87
CA LEU A 151 -4.01 -4.86 11.37
C LEU A 151 -5.25 -4.16 11.92
N LEU A 152 -5.11 -3.01 12.56
CA LEU A 152 -6.23 -2.21 13.03
C LEU A 152 -7.05 -1.62 11.86
N THR A 153 -6.38 -1.07 10.83
CA THR A 153 -7.00 -0.53 9.61
C THR A 153 -7.88 -1.57 8.91
N TYR A 154 -7.44 -2.83 8.89
CA TYR A 154 -8.19 -3.95 8.33
C TYR A 154 -9.07 -4.71 9.32
N ARG A 155 -9.27 -4.14 10.53
CA ARG A 155 -10.05 -4.73 11.64
C ARG A 155 -9.67 -6.17 11.99
N LYS A 156 -8.41 -6.56 11.79
CA LYS A 156 -7.86 -7.86 12.21
C LYS A 156 -7.58 -7.92 13.71
N ILE A 157 -7.39 -6.76 14.33
CA ILE A 157 -7.27 -6.62 15.78
C ILE A 157 -8.20 -5.52 16.31
N THR A 158 -8.49 -5.58 17.61
CA THR A 158 -9.28 -4.55 18.29
C THR A 158 -8.41 -3.38 18.75
N PRO A 159 -8.99 -2.19 19.01
CA PRO A 159 -8.24 -1.05 19.57
C PRO A 159 -7.51 -1.38 20.88
N LYS A 160 -8.09 -2.24 21.72
CA LYS A 160 -7.47 -2.73 22.96
C LYS A 160 -6.20 -3.55 22.67
N THR A 161 -6.25 -4.42 21.66
CA THR A 161 -5.11 -5.23 21.24
C THR A 161 -4.04 -4.37 20.61
N TRP A 162 -4.44 -3.43 19.75
CA TRP A 162 -3.55 -2.42 19.17
C TRP A 162 -2.78 -1.64 20.24
N TYR A 163 -3.47 -1.13 21.25
CA TYR A 163 -2.83 -0.39 22.35
C TYR A 163 -1.77 -1.24 23.04
N ARG A 164 -2.08 -2.50 23.36
CA ARG A 164 -1.13 -3.45 23.99
C ARG A 164 0.12 -3.70 23.13
N MET A 165 -0.05 -3.82 21.82
CA MET A 165 1.08 -4.01 20.89
C MET A 165 1.96 -2.76 20.82
N VAL A 166 1.35 -1.57 20.75
CA VAL A 166 2.08 -0.29 20.59
C VAL A 166 2.85 0.11 21.86
N ILE A 167 2.33 -0.18 23.06
CA ILE A 167 3.02 0.13 24.31
C ILE A 167 4.12 -0.87 24.66
N ASN A 168 4.14 -2.04 24.03
CA ASN A 168 5.13 -3.06 24.34
C ASN A 168 6.49 -2.71 23.70
N LYS A 169 7.44 -2.30 24.54
CA LYS A 169 8.79 -1.90 24.11
C LYS A 169 9.74 -3.08 23.83
N SER A 170 9.36 -4.32 24.14
CA SER A 170 10.20 -5.50 23.91
C SER A 170 10.20 -5.98 22.45
N LEU A 171 9.36 -5.39 21.61
CA LEU A 171 9.17 -5.77 20.22
C LEU A 171 10.17 -5.01 19.33
N LEU A 172 11.35 -5.59 19.10
CA LEU A 172 12.44 -4.94 18.38
C LEU A 172 12.43 -5.25 16.88
N ASP A 173 12.42 -6.52 16.51
CA ASP A 173 12.49 -6.95 15.11
C ASP A 173 11.14 -7.49 14.63
N VAL A 174 10.84 -7.24 13.35
CA VAL A 174 9.61 -7.71 12.71
C VAL A 174 9.85 -8.98 11.89
N ALA A 175 11.10 -9.34 11.64
CA ALA A 175 11.46 -10.54 10.86
C ALA A 175 10.81 -11.81 11.43
N GLY A 176 10.21 -12.61 10.56
CA GLY A 176 9.49 -13.84 10.91
C GLY A 176 8.06 -13.62 11.40
N PHE A 177 7.57 -12.37 11.45
CA PHE A 177 6.15 -12.10 11.66
C PHE A 177 5.35 -12.62 10.46
N ASP A 178 4.29 -13.38 10.71
CA ASP A 178 3.31 -13.80 9.70
C ASP A 178 1.94 -13.85 10.37
N TRP A 179 1.07 -12.90 10.00
CA TRP A 179 -0.26 -12.81 10.59
C TRP A 179 -1.13 -14.04 10.31
N ARG A 180 -1.10 -14.55 9.08
CA ARG A 180 -1.87 -15.73 8.67
C ARG A 180 -1.44 -16.95 9.48
N HIS A 181 -0.13 -17.16 9.62
CA HIS A 181 0.40 -18.28 10.42
C HIS A 181 0.00 -18.18 11.89
N ILE A 182 0.08 -16.98 12.49
CA ILE A 182 -0.37 -16.74 13.87
C ILE A 182 -1.85 -17.07 14.05
N CYS A 183 -2.72 -16.63 13.14
CA CYS A 183 -4.15 -16.93 13.20
C CYS A 183 -4.44 -18.43 13.10
N GLN A 184 -3.73 -19.15 12.24
CA GLN A 184 -3.90 -20.60 12.07
C GLN A 184 -3.48 -21.39 13.33
N ASN A 185 -2.44 -20.94 14.02
CA ASN A 185 -1.96 -21.59 15.24
C ASN A 185 -2.85 -21.32 16.46
N LEU A 186 -3.58 -20.20 16.50
CA LEU A 186 -4.53 -19.87 17.57
C LEU A 186 -5.86 -20.63 17.47
N GLN A 187 -6.13 -21.29 16.33
CA GLN A 187 -7.34 -22.06 16.08
C GLN A 187 -7.16 -23.58 16.32
N LYS A 188 -5.96 -24.01 16.72
CA LYS A 188 -5.64 -25.38 17.13
C LYS A 188 -5.64 -25.48 18.65
#